data_AF-N1ZZX0-F1
#
_entry.id   AF-N1ZZX0-F1
#
_cell.length_a   1.000
_cell.length_b   1.000
_cell.length_c   1.000
_cell.angle_alpha   90.00
_cell.angle_beta   90.00
_cell.angle_gamma   90.00
#
_symmetry.space_group_name_H-M   'P 1'
#
loop_
_entity.id
_entity.type
_entity.pdbx_description
1 polymer ?
#
loop_
_entity_poly.entity_id
_entity_poly.type
_entity_poly.pdbx_seq_one_letter_code
_entity_poly.pdbx_strand_id
1 'polypeptide(L)'
;MNEILSLTNVNYTSLFISIITILIGMKATVSIFEWFINKLGLETKWMREKRQNRELLLKTSENLMKLHDRHEKDIDKSDKRDEEIYNDIKKLTQMFIDKEIDDMRWEINSFATKVAEGKPCNKDSFTHCIHIYKKYENILEENNMENGEVEISMEIINDAYKQKLKDGF
;
A
#
# COMPACT_ATOMS: atom_id res chain seq x y z
N MET A 1 -9.90 -58.52 65.99
CA MET A 1 -10.14 -57.07 66.01
C MET A 1 -8.87 -56.25 66.31
N ASN A 2 -7.82 -56.83 66.93
CA ASN A 2 -6.58 -56.12 67.26
C ASN A 2 -5.52 -56.06 66.13
N GLU A 3 -5.55 -56.94 65.13
CA GLU A 3 -4.57 -56.93 64.02
C GLU A 3 -4.90 -55.91 62.92
N ILE A 4 -6.14 -55.40 62.85
CA ILE A 4 -6.55 -54.39 61.87
C ILE A 4 -6.16 -52.97 62.35
N LEU A 5 -6.03 -52.78 63.67
CA LEU A 5 -5.62 -51.52 64.31
C LEU A 5 -4.10 -51.24 64.17
N SER A 6 -3.27 -52.26 63.96
CA SER A 6 -1.83 -52.07 63.72
C SER A 6 -1.53 -51.57 62.31
N LEU A 7 -2.40 -51.85 61.33
CA LEU A 7 -2.31 -51.34 59.96
C LEU A 7 -2.70 -49.85 59.85
N THR A 8 -3.34 -49.27 60.86
CA THR A 8 -3.79 -47.87 60.87
C THR A 8 -2.85 -46.92 61.64
N ASN A 9 -1.82 -47.44 62.33
CA ASN A 9 -0.78 -46.66 63.01
C ASN A 9 0.41 -46.35 62.09
N VAL A 10 0.11 -45.91 60.87
CA VAL A 10 1.13 -45.55 59.90
C VAL A 10 1.68 -44.16 60.25
N ASN A 11 2.98 -44.07 60.51
CA ASN A 11 3.64 -42.78 60.71
C ASN A 11 3.78 -42.04 59.38
N TYR A 12 2.77 -41.24 59.06
CA TYR A 12 2.68 -40.48 57.81
C TYR A 12 3.87 -39.53 57.59
N THR A 13 4.48 -38.99 58.66
CA THR A 13 5.68 -38.15 58.57
C THR A 13 6.88 -38.95 58.07
N SER A 14 7.10 -40.16 58.59
CA SER A 14 8.18 -41.04 58.15
C SER A 14 8.00 -41.51 56.70
N LEU A 15 6.77 -41.89 56.32
CA LEU A 15 6.46 -42.23 54.92
C LEU A 15 6.67 -41.04 53.97
N PHE A 16 6.32 -39.83 54.38
CA PHE A 16 6.53 -38.64 53.56
C PHE A 16 8.03 -38.36 53.35
N ILE A 17 8.85 -38.48 54.40
CA ILE A 17 10.30 -38.30 54.32
C ILE A 17 10.94 -39.38 53.45
N SER A 18 10.49 -40.63 53.54
CA SER A 18 11.04 -41.73 52.73
C SER A 18 10.74 -41.53 51.24
N ILE A 19 9.52 -41.10 50.89
CA ILE A 19 9.15 -40.78 49.49
C ILE A 19 10.03 -39.64 48.95
N ILE A 20 10.23 -38.57 49.71
CA ILE A 20 11.11 -37.46 49.30
C ILE A 20 12.55 -37.94 49.12
N THR A 21 13.04 -38.80 50.02
CA THR A 21 14.40 -39.33 49.96
C THR A 21 14.61 -40.19 48.71
N ILE A 22 13.61 -41.02 48.35
CA ILE A 22 13.62 -41.81 47.11
C ILE A 22 13.64 -40.91 45.88
N LEU A 23 12.82 -39.84 45.86
CA LEU A 23 12.78 -38.90 44.73
C LEU A 23 14.10 -38.13 44.56
N ILE A 24 14.71 -37.69 45.66
CA ILE A 24 16.03 -37.02 45.64
C ILE A 24 17.10 -38.01 45.16
N GLY A 25 17.10 -39.23 45.71
CA GLY A 25 18.01 -40.29 45.30
C GLY A 25 17.91 -40.57 43.80
N MET A 26 16.69 -40.77 43.29
CA MET A 26 16.44 -41.00 41.86
C MET A 26 16.95 -39.86 40.98
N LYS A 27 16.71 -38.60 41.38
CA LYS A 27 17.23 -37.42 40.67
C LYS A 27 18.76 -37.38 40.65
N ALA A 28 19.40 -37.70 41.78
CA ALA A 28 20.86 -37.73 41.88
C ALA A 28 21.45 -38.80 40.96
N THR A 29 20.86 -40.00 40.90
CA THR A 29 21.32 -41.08 40.02
C THR A 29 21.26 -40.70 38.54
N VAL A 30 20.17 -40.06 38.10
CA VAL A 30 20.03 -39.56 36.72
C VAL A 30 21.10 -38.52 36.41
N SER A 31 21.35 -37.58 37.33
CA SER A 31 22.36 -36.54 37.15
C SER A 31 23.78 -37.09 37.04
N ILE A 32 24.14 -38.08 37.86
CA ILE A 32 25.45 -38.76 37.78
C ILE A 32 25.60 -39.48 36.45
N PHE A 33 24.54 -40.14 35.97
CA PHE A 33 24.55 -40.84 34.70
C PHE A 33 24.69 -39.88 33.50
N GLU A 34 23.96 -38.77 33.50
CA GLU A 34 24.11 -37.70 32.50
C GLU A 34 25.54 -37.14 32.48
N TRP A 35 26.12 -36.88 33.66
CA TRP A 35 27.50 -36.41 33.77
C TRP A 35 28.51 -37.43 33.20
N PHE A 36 28.33 -38.72 33.49
CA PHE A 36 29.20 -39.79 32.99
C PHE A 36 29.14 -39.90 31.46
N ILE A 37 27.94 -39.88 30.87
CA ILE A 37 27.74 -39.89 29.41
C ILE A 37 28.40 -38.67 28.76
N ASN A 38 28.26 -37.49 29.37
CA ASN A 38 28.94 -36.27 28.92
C ASN A 38 30.46 -36.38 29.02
N LYS A 39 31.00 -36.98 30.08
CA LYS A 39 32.45 -37.14 30.30
C LYS A 39 33.09 -38.09 29.28
N LEU A 40 32.36 -39.12 28.84
CA LEU A 40 32.78 -40.05 27.79
C LEU A 40 32.62 -39.48 26.37
N GLY A 41 32.03 -38.29 26.22
CA GLY A 41 31.86 -37.63 24.92
C GLY A 41 30.79 -38.29 24.03
N LEU A 42 29.89 -39.09 24.60
CA LEU A 42 28.80 -39.72 23.86
C LEU A 42 27.63 -38.74 23.73
N GLU A 43 27.35 -38.27 22.51
CA GLU A 43 26.16 -37.47 22.24
C GLU A 43 24.92 -38.38 22.18
N THR A 44 24.02 -38.25 23.15
CA THR A 44 22.71 -38.88 23.10
C THR A 44 21.86 -38.23 22.01
N LYS A 45 20.93 -39.00 21.42
CA LYS A 45 20.01 -38.48 20.39
C LYS A 45 19.26 -37.23 20.86
N TRP A 46 18.86 -37.19 22.13
CA TRP A 46 18.18 -36.04 22.74
C TRP A 46 19.05 -34.78 22.78
N MET A 47 20.34 -34.91 23.11
CA MET A 47 21.26 -33.77 23.11
C MET A 47 21.49 -33.22 21.70
N ARG A 48 21.61 -34.10 20.70
CA ARG A 48 21.73 -33.71 19.30
C ARG A 48 20.49 -32.98 18.80
N GLU A 49 19.31 -33.52 19.06
CA GLU A 49 18.02 -32.90 18.69
C GLU A 49 17.86 -31.52 19.34
N LYS A 50 18.18 -31.39 20.63
CA LYS A 50 18.15 -30.11 21.34
C LYS A 50 19.09 -29.07 20.74
N ARG A 51 20.30 -29.48 20.30
CA ARG A 51 21.25 -28.58 19.63
C ARG A 51 20.74 -28.17 18.26
N GLN A 52 20.28 -29.11 17.45
CA GLN A 52 19.71 -28.85 16.13
C GLN A 52 18.51 -27.90 16.22
N ASN A 53 17.63 -28.10 17.20
CA ASN A 53 16.52 -27.18 17.44
C ASN A 53 16.99 -25.78 17.81
N ARG A 54 18.03 -25.64 18.65
CA ARG A 54 18.62 -24.32 18.96
C ARG A 54 19.24 -23.65 17.74
N GLU A 55 20.00 -24.40 16.94
CA GLU A 55 20.61 -23.88 15.71
C GLU A 55 19.55 -23.46 14.69
N LEU A 56 18.50 -24.26 14.52
CA LEU A 56 17.37 -23.92 13.67
C LEU A 56 16.66 -22.67 14.16
N LEU A 57 16.43 -22.53 15.48
CA LEU A 57 15.84 -21.32 16.05
C LEU A 57 16.71 -20.09 15.82
N LEU A 58 18.02 -20.19 16.03
CA LEU A 58 18.96 -19.08 15.77
C LEU A 58 18.94 -18.69 14.30
N LYS A 59 19.07 -19.66 13.39
CA LYS A 59 19.03 -19.44 11.94
C LYS A 59 17.70 -18.84 11.49
N THR A 60 16.60 -19.29 12.08
CA THR A 60 15.25 -18.76 11.79
C THR A 60 15.15 -17.32 12.27
N SER A 61 15.63 -17.01 13.47
CA SER A 61 15.66 -15.64 14.00
C SER A 61 16.50 -14.71 13.15
N GLU A 62 17.70 -15.14 12.73
CA GLU A 62 18.56 -14.36 11.84
C GLU A 62 17.89 -14.11 10.47
N ASN A 63 17.26 -15.14 9.91
CA ASN A 63 16.54 -15.00 8.64
C ASN A 63 15.34 -14.07 8.77
N LEU A 64 14.61 -14.12 9.89
CA LEU A 64 13.51 -13.19 10.18
C LEU A 64 14.02 -11.76 10.31
N MET A 65 15.15 -11.53 10.98
CA MET A 65 15.77 -10.19 11.05
C MET A 65 16.16 -9.69 9.65
N LYS A 66 16.78 -10.53 8.82
CA LYS A 66 17.13 -10.18 7.44
C LYS A 66 15.89 -9.90 6.58
N LEU A 67 14.82 -10.66 6.78
CA LEU A 67 13.56 -10.46 6.07
C LEU A 67 12.91 -9.14 6.49
N HIS A 68 12.92 -8.82 7.79
CA HIS A 68 12.42 -7.56 8.32
C HIS A 68 13.19 -6.35 7.75
N ASP A 69 14.53 -6.39 7.77
CA ASP A 69 15.37 -5.32 7.21
C ASP A 69 15.15 -5.13 5.70
N ARG A 70 14.95 -6.23 4.95
CA ARG A 70 14.58 -6.13 3.52
C ARG A 70 13.19 -5.53 3.34
N HIS A 71 12.23 -5.96 4.14
CA HIS A 71 10.86 -5.47 4.05
C HIS A 71 10.78 -3.97 4.32
N GLU A 72 11.51 -3.48 5.33
CA GLU A 72 11.60 -2.05 5.64
C GLU A 72 12.18 -1.24 4.47
N LYS A 73 13.24 -1.75 3.83
CA LYS A 73 13.84 -1.14 2.63
C LYS A 73 12.90 -1.19 1.42
N ASP A 74 12.18 -2.28 1.24
CA ASP A 74 11.24 -2.44 0.14
C ASP A 74 10.03 -1.50 0.31
N ILE A 75 9.57 -1.27 1.55
CA ILE A 75 8.54 -0.27 1.86
C ILE A 75 9.05 1.14 1.54
N ASP A 76 10.20 1.55 2.08
CA ASP A 76 10.77 2.90 1.81
C ASP A 76 10.94 3.16 0.30
N LYS A 77 11.37 2.14 -0.44
CA LYS A 77 11.49 2.21 -1.90
C LYS A 77 10.13 2.26 -2.61
N SER A 78 9.12 1.57 -2.08
CA SER A 78 7.75 1.62 -2.61
C SER A 78 7.15 2.99 -2.40
N ASP A 79 7.27 3.56 -1.19
CA ASP A 79 6.72 4.86 -0.84
C ASP A 79 7.32 5.97 -1.75
N LYS A 80 8.63 5.92 -1.99
CA LYS A 80 9.31 6.84 -2.94
C LYS A 80 8.78 6.70 -4.37
N ARG A 81 8.54 5.47 -4.81
CA ARG A 81 8.00 5.20 -6.16
C ARG A 81 6.56 5.69 -6.28
N ASP A 82 5.76 5.52 -5.24
CA ASP A 82 4.37 5.98 -5.24
C ASP A 82 4.33 7.52 -5.28
N GLU A 83 5.24 8.20 -4.61
CA GLU A 83 5.40 9.66 -4.71
C GLU A 83 5.83 10.11 -6.11
N GLU A 84 6.82 9.44 -6.72
CA GLU A 84 7.24 9.70 -8.10
C GLU A 84 6.09 9.50 -9.10
N ILE A 85 5.37 8.38 -8.98
CA ILE A 85 4.21 8.05 -9.82
C ILE A 85 3.11 9.10 -9.66
N TYR A 86 2.81 9.51 -8.42
CA TYR A 86 1.81 10.54 -8.16
C TYR A 86 2.17 11.86 -8.83
N ASN A 87 3.42 12.29 -8.72
CA ASN A 87 3.91 13.52 -9.36
C ASN A 87 3.86 13.43 -10.89
N ASP A 88 4.24 12.29 -11.47
CA ASP A 88 4.17 12.07 -12.91
C ASP A 88 2.72 12.08 -13.42
N ILE A 89 1.79 11.43 -12.71
CA ILE A 89 0.37 11.46 -13.05
C ILE A 89 -0.16 12.90 -12.99
N LYS A 90 0.16 13.65 -11.92
CA LYS A 90 -0.25 15.06 -11.80
C LYS A 90 0.26 15.90 -12.97
N LYS A 91 1.52 15.70 -13.36
CA LYS A 91 2.12 16.39 -14.51
C LYS A 91 1.41 16.02 -15.83
N LEU A 92 1.12 14.74 -16.05
CA LEU A 92 0.38 14.28 -17.23
C LEU A 92 -1.02 14.86 -17.29
N THR A 93 -1.72 14.93 -16.16
CA THR A 93 -3.04 15.57 -16.06
C THR A 93 -2.96 17.05 -16.45
N GLN A 94 -1.97 17.79 -15.93
CA GLN A 94 -1.80 19.20 -16.30
C GLN A 94 -1.53 19.36 -17.79
N MET A 95 -0.61 18.57 -18.35
CA MET A 95 -0.31 18.61 -19.80
C MET A 95 -1.54 18.29 -20.66
N PHE A 96 -2.42 17.41 -20.20
CA PHE A 96 -3.66 17.09 -20.90
C PHE A 96 -4.65 18.25 -20.86
N ILE A 97 -4.80 18.91 -19.71
CA ILE A 97 -5.66 20.10 -19.56
C ILE A 97 -5.15 21.22 -20.46
N ASP A 98 -3.86 21.52 -20.42
CA ASP A 98 -3.23 22.56 -21.25
C ASP A 98 -3.46 22.27 -22.74
N LYS A 99 -3.28 21.02 -23.16
CA LYS A 99 -3.55 20.61 -24.54
C LYS A 99 -5.01 20.77 -24.94
N GLU A 100 -5.96 20.34 -24.11
CA GLU A 100 -7.39 20.45 -24.40
C GLU A 100 -7.79 21.92 -24.53
N ILE A 101 -7.24 22.79 -23.67
CA ILE A 101 -7.39 24.25 -23.75
C ILE A 101 -6.89 24.77 -25.12
N ASP A 102 -5.69 24.39 -25.53
CA ASP A 102 -5.11 24.80 -26.82
C ASP A 102 -5.91 24.30 -28.03
N ASP A 103 -6.38 23.04 -27.99
CA ASP A 103 -7.19 22.45 -29.05
C ASP A 103 -8.54 23.19 -29.17
N MET A 104 -9.21 23.48 -28.04
CA MET A 104 -10.44 24.28 -28.04
C MET A 104 -10.21 25.70 -28.55
N ARG A 105 -9.11 26.36 -28.15
CA ARG A 105 -8.74 27.70 -28.64
C ARG A 105 -8.53 27.72 -30.14
N TRP A 106 -7.79 26.73 -30.64
CA TRP A 106 -7.54 26.58 -32.07
C TRP A 106 -8.85 26.42 -32.85
N GLU A 107 -9.79 25.63 -32.33
CA GLU A 107 -11.09 25.42 -32.95
C GLU A 107 -11.93 26.70 -32.99
N ILE A 108 -12.03 27.42 -31.87
CA ILE A 108 -12.77 28.69 -31.78
C ILE A 108 -12.17 29.72 -32.73
N ASN A 109 -10.85 29.92 -32.70
CA ASN A 109 -10.15 30.88 -33.56
C ASN A 109 -10.26 30.53 -35.05
N SER A 110 -10.18 29.24 -35.38
CA SER A 110 -10.36 28.77 -36.75
C SER A 110 -11.79 28.99 -37.24
N PHE A 111 -12.79 28.80 -36.37
CA PHE A 111 -14.18 29.07 -36.72
C PHE A 111 -14.45 30.58 -36.87
N ALA A 112 -13.94 31.41 -35.95
CA ALA A 112 -14.02 32.87 -36.05
C ALA A 112 -13.40 33.39 -37.35
N THR A 113 -12.25 32.83 -37.76
CA THR A 113 -11.62 33.16 -39.05
C THR A 113 -12.54 32.83 -40.22
N LYS A 114 -13.15 31.63 -40.25
CA LYS A 114 -14.11 31.25 -41.30
C LYS A 114 -15.31 32.19 -41.36
N VAL A 115 -15.83 32.59 -40.20
CA VAL A 115 -16.94 33.53 -40.07
C VAL A 115 -16.55 34.91 -40.60
N ALA A 116 -15.37 35.43 -40.20
CA ALA A 116 -14.85 36.71 -40.64
C ALA A 116 -14.58 36.76 -42.16
N GLU A 117 -14.16 35.64 -42.75
CA GLU A 117 -13.98 35.49 -44.20
C GLU A 117 -15.32 35.37 -44.97
N GLY A 118 -16.46 35.33 -44.28
CA GLY A 118 -17.78 35.22 -44.90
C GLY A 118 -18.07 33.83 -45.49
N LYS A 119 -17.36 32.78 -45.05
CA LYS A 119 -17.61 31.41 -45.52
C LYS A 119 -18.98 30.93 -45.04
N PRO A 120 -19.71 30.13 -45.85
CA PRO A 120 -21.02 29.62 -45.47
C PRO A 120 -20.91 28.72 -44.23
N CYS A 121 -21.62 29.10 -43.16
CA CYS A 121 -21.66 28.40 -41.88
C CYS A 121 -23.11 28.11 -41.50
N ASN A 122 -23.42 26.86 -41.16
CA ASN A 122 -24.76 26.45 -40.73
C ASN A 122 -24.97 26.69 -39.23
N LYS A 123 -26.23 26.66 -38.79
CA LYS A 123 -26.62 26.85 -37.39
C LYS A 123 -25.92 25.89 -36.43
N ASP A 124 -25.72 24.64 -36.85
CA ASP A 124 -25.08 23.61 -36.03
C ASP A 124 -23.61 23.93 -35.77
N SER A 125 -22.88 24.47 -36.75
CA SER A 125 -21.47 24.86 -36.59
C SER A 125 -21.32 25.99 -35.57
N PHE A 126 -22.21 26.98 -35.61
CA PHE A 126 -22.24 28.04 -34.59
C PHE A 126 -22.55 27.48 -33.20
N THR A 127 -23.59 26.64 -33.11
CA THR A 127 -24.01 26.05 -31.84
C THR A 127 -22.90 25.18 -31.25
N HIS A 128 -22.19 24.43 -32.09
CA HIS A 128 -21.02 23.63 -31.70
C HIS A 128 -19.92 24.51 -31.11
N CYS A 129 -19.52 25.57 -31.83
CA CYS A 129 -18.46 26.47 -31.35
C CYS A 129 -18.84 27.17 -30.04
N ILE A 130 -20.10 27.59 -29.87
CA ILE A 130 -20.61 28.15 -28.61
C ILE A 130 -20.51 27.13 -27.46
N HIS A 131 -20.83 25.86 -27.72
CA HIS A 131 -20.68 24.79 -26.71
C HIS A 131 -19.20 24.55 -26.37
N ILE A 132 -18.31 24.56 -27.35
CA ILE A 132 -16.86 24.44 -27.12
C ILE A 132 -16.37 25.60 -26.25
N TYR A 133 -16.77 26.83 -26.55
CA TYR A 133 -16.43 28.01 -25.74
C TYR A 133 -16.93 27.86 -24.29
N LYS A 134 -18.16 27.38 -24.08
CA LYS A 134 -18.67 27.14 -22.72
C LYS A 134 -17.85 26.08 -21.98
N LYS A 135 -17.46 25.00 -22.66
CA LYS A 135 -16.60 23.96 -22.08
C LYS A 135 -15.22 24.53 -21.71
N TYR A 136 -14.67 25.37 -22.58
CA TYR A 136 -13.42 26.09 -22.36
C TYR A 136 -13.47 26.95 -21.10
N GLU A 137 -14.49 27.80 -20.96
CA GLU A 137 -14.68 28.64 -19.77
C GLU A 137 -14.77 27.83 -18.48
N ASN A 138 -15.55 26.73 -18.50
CA ASN A 138 -15.67 25.86 -17.34
C ASN A 138 -14.31 25.24 -16.94
N ILE A 139 -13.53 24.77 -17.92
CA ILE A 139 -12.20 24.19 -17.65
C ILE A 139 -11.26 25.24 -17.07
N LEU A 140 -11.31 26.47 -17.55
CA LEU A 140 -10.51 27.55 -16.99
C LEU A 140 -10.91 27.86 -15.54
N GLU A 141 -12.21 27.99 -15.26
CA GLU A 141 -12.73 28.27 -13.93
C GLU A 141 -12.35 27.16 -12.94
N GLU A 142 -12.56 25.90 -13.30
CA GLU A 142 -12.22 24.72 -12.48
C GLU A 142 -10.72 24.64 -12.16
N ASN A 143 -9.86 25.17 -13.05
CA ASN A 143 -8.42 25.16 -12.91
C ASN A 143 -7.82 26.51 -12.46
N ASN A 144 -8.66 27.50 -12.11
CA ASN A 144 -8.25 28.86 -11.74
C ASN A 144 -7.34 29.54 -12.78
N MET A 145 -7.67 29.39 -14.05
CA MET A 145 -6.97 29.98 -15.19
C MET A 145 -7.77 31.15 -15.74
N GLU A 146 -7.09 32.18 -16.24
CA GLU A 146 -7.74 33.34 -16.87
C GLU A 146 -7.97 33.09 -18.37
N ASN A 147 -9.12 33.52 -18.88
CA ASN A 147 -9.35 33.60 -20.32
C ASN A 147 -8.69 34.86 -20.87
N GLY A 148 -7.84 34.72 -21.89
CA GLY A 148 -7.21 35.86 -22.55
C GLY A 148 -7.00 35.70 -24.06
N GLU A 149 -7.47 34.61 -24.68
CA GLU A 149 -7.08 34.28 -26.06
C GLU A 149 -8.24 34.17 -27.05
N VAL A 150 -9.47 33.93 -26.59
CA VAL A 150 -10.61 33.62 -27.48
C VAL A 150 -11.81 34.54 -27.32
N GLU A 151 -11.76 35.54 -26.42
CA GLU A 151 -12.87 36.47 -26.18
C GLU A 151 -13.30 37.22 -27.45
N ILE A 152 -12.34 37.81 -28.16
CA ILE A 152 -12.60 38.56 -29.41
C ILE A 152 -13.16 37.62 -30.50
N SER A 153 -12.59 36.42 -30.62
CA SER A 153 -13.07 35.40 -31.56
C SER A 153 -14.52 35.04 -31.27
N MET A 154 -14.87 34.89 -30.00
CA MET A 154 -16.22 34.57 -29.58
C MET A 154 -17.20 35.74 -29.79
N GLU A 155 -16.74 36.99 -29.63
CA GLU A 155 -17.53 38.19 -29.98
C GLU A 155 -17.90 38.19 -31.47
N ILE A 156 -16.92 37.98 -32.36
CA ILE A 156 -17.13 37.87 -33.81
C ILE A 156 -18.16 36.78 -34.15
N ILE A 157 -18.00 35.60 -33.55
CA ILE A 157 -18.90 34.46 -33.77
C ILE A 157 -20.32 34.78 -33.30
N ASN A 158 -20.47 35.36 -32.11
CA ASN A 158 -21.77 35.69 -31.53
C ASN A 158 -22.53 36.74 -32.34
N ASP A 159 -21.83 37.75 -32.84
CA ASP A 159 -22.46 38.81 -33.63
C ASP A 159 -22.92 38.29 -35.00
N ALA A 160 -22.09 37.49 -35.67
CA ALA A 160 -22.49 36.81 -36.91
C ALA A 160 -23.67 35.85 -36.69
N TYR A 161 -23.67 35.12 -35.57
CA TYR A 161 -24.77 34.22 -35.21
C TYR A 161 -26.09 34.97 -35.01
N LYS A 162 -26.08 36.09 -34.27
CA LYS A 162 -27.25 36.95 -34.05
C LYS A 162 -27.77 37.53 -35.37
N GLN A 163 -26.89 37.90 -36.28
CA GLN A 163 -27.28 38.40 -37.59
C GLN A 163 -27.97 37.31 -38.41
N LYS A 164 -27.37 36.10 -38.48
CA LYS A 164 -27.96 34.95 -39.17
C LYS A 164 -29.30 34.49 -38.60
N LEU A 165 -29.53 34.67 -37.29
CA LEU A 165 -30.85 34.42 -36.70
C LEU A 165 -31.93 35.40 -37.16
N LYS A 166 -31.56 36.64 -37.51
CA LYS A 166 -32.49 37.65 -38.04
C LYS A 166 -32.72 37.48 -39.53
N ASP A 167 -31.64 37.21 -40.28
CA ASP A 167 -31.64 37.18 -41.75
C ASP A 167 -32.01 35.79 -42.31
N GLY A 168 -32.02 34.76 -41.45
CA GLY A 168 -32.11 33.36 -41.85
C GLY A 168 -30.74 32.73 -42.08
N PHE A 169 -30.62 31.44 -41.76
CA PHE A 169 -29.39 30.67 -41.98
C PHE A 169 -29.18 30.33 -43.45
#